data_AF-V4TL95-F1
#
_entry.id   AF-V4TL95-F1
#
_cell.length_a   1.000
_cell.length_b   1.000
_cell.length_c   1.000
_cell.angle_alpha   90.00
_cell.angle_beta   90.00
_cell.angle_gamma   90.00
#
_symmetry.space_group_name_H-M   'P 1'
#
loop_
_entity.id
_entity.type
_entity.pdbx_description
1 polymer ?
#
loop_
_entity_poly.entity_id
_entity_poly.type
_entity_poly.pdbx_seq_one_letter_code
_entity_poly.pdbx_strand_id
1 'polypeptide(L)'
;MGMPSYSFTCQTSYLTAMAKEGFDFNTCIYDGISYLSEAQESAAKVRMGNPMAVDHATKSSSSPALSVADTVFIERVRSRVKHWKNACTDSDIKTEALVTSLRKIVLGGEQFGSRPSMTIDVCSERQVQLVLKMLEDFSDVLVPLIIPAKGGGTQAVRAVLTSSDEDKDLLKRELQTFGFEQNKRVRGFREVIDLISASQKPLVAHNSLNDFTFIHSKFLAPLPPNMNEFICSLRLAYPQVIDVNYLLKDIGPVKKMTNISATIAYLKNRFFAPIEMEIPNQANENEGKIHGHNVVKICQLFGKLCSILKITPDAIESSDDFLASAINRYTNIFYSLPGSSQEPTNEEIRGWTNDKRKVSCEDVVFLWGFRERISAGILKNMLQGSHEVFAEAFNVRMVDRSCAIVVFGKPGLSNTFKNVMNSKAVSGPLREMVSDGLKAAGYETYQRVCSSGLWESALADALDKTLASHNCLSEAAYETKQSEIYLSNELINLAEL
;
A
#
# COMPACT_ATOMS: atom_id res chain seq x y z
N MET A 1 10.02 -20.23 -11.61
CA MET A 1 8.92 -20.19 -12.60
C MET A 1 7.63 -19.77 -11.91
N GLY A 2 7.10 -18.56 -12.05
CA GLY A 2 7.74 -17.27 -11.80
C GLY A 2 6.80 -16.48 -10.89
N MET A 3 6.54 -17.00 -9.68
CA MET A 3 5.92 -16.20 -8.61
C MET A 3 6.82 -14.98 -8.36
N PRO A 4 6.23 -13.80 -8.08
CA PRO A 4 7.02 -12.60 -7.80
C PRO A 4 8.02 -12.89 -6.68
N SER A 5 9.31 -12.62 -6.95
CA SER A 5 10.35 -12.69 -5.94
C SER A 5 10.34 -11.39 -5.16
N TYR A 6 10.03 -11.44 -3.87
CA TYR A 6 10.07 -10.26 -3.01
C TYR A 6 11.44 -10.16 -2.32
N SER A 7 12.04 -8.98 -2.41
CA SER A 7 13.13 -8.58 -1.53
C SER A 7 12.57 -7.63 -0.49
N PHE A 8 12.99 -7.78 0.77
CA PHE A 8 12.62 -6.88 1.85
C PHE A 8 13.85 -6.59 2.70
N THR A 9 13.86 -5.41 3.32
CA THR A 9 14.92 -4.98 4.22
C THR A 9 14.54 -5.26 5.66
N CYS A 10 15.55 -5.56 6.48
CA CYS A 10 15.38 -5.78 7.91
C CYS A 10 16.23 -4.76 8.67
N GLN A 11 15.60 -4.04 9.60
CA GLN A 11 16.33 -3.17 10.52
C GLN A 11 16.57 -3.91 11.84
N THR A 12 17.84 -4.06 12.22
CA THR A 12 18.25 -4.85 13.39
C THR A 12 17.60 -4.38 14.69
N SER A 13 17.37 -3.08 14.87
CA SER A 13 16.70 -2.55 16.06
C SER A 13 15.25 -3.00 16.17
N TYR A 14 14.50 -3.07 15.06
CA TYR A 14 13.12 -3.57 15.06
C TYR A 14 13.05 -5.08 15.28
N LEU A 15 13.95 -5.85 14.63
CA LEU A 15 14.04 -7.29 14.90
C LEU A 15 14.33 -7.57 16.38
N THR A 16 15.26 -6.81 16.97
CA THR A 16 15.61 -6.95 18.40
C THR A 16 14.42 -6.59 19.30
N ALA A 17 13.67 -5.54 18.97
CA ALA A 17 12.47 -5.17 19.72
C ALA A 17 11.40 -6.26 19.62
N MET A 18 11.09 -6.74 18.42
CA MET A 18 10.11 -7.82 18.21
C MET A 18 10.52 -9.11 18.94
N ALA A 19 11.80 -9.48 18.90
CA ALA A 19 12.32 -10.64 19.64
C ALA A 19 12.15 -10.50 21.16
N LYS A 20 12.37 -9.30 21.71
CA LYS A 20 12.15 -9.01 23.14
C LYS A 20 10.67 -9.10 23.54
N GLU A 21 9.78 -8.74 22.63
CA GLU A 21 8.32 -8.87 22.77
C GLU A 21 7.82 -10.29 22.40
N GLY A 22 8.71 -11.28 22.27
CA GLY A 22 8.33 -12.68 22.04
C GLY A 22 7.78 -12.99 20.65
N PHE A 23 8.08 -12.17 19.63
CA PHE A 23 7.65 -12.42 18.24
C PHE A 23 8.26 -13.73 17.71
N ASP A 24 7.40 -14.62 17.21
CA ASP A 24 7.83 -15.86 16.58
C ASP A 24 8.11 -15.67 15.08
N PHE A 25 9.39 -15.51 14.75
CA PHE A 25 9.84 -15.38 13.37
C PHE A 25 9.61 -16.65 12.53
N ASN A 26 9.52 -17.84 13.15
CA ASN A 26 9.29 -19.08 12.39
C ASN A 26 7.88 -19.08 11.80
N THR A 27 6.88 -18.65 12.57
CA THR A 27 5.51 -18.48 12.08
C THR A 27 5.46 -17.51 10.89
N CYS A 28 6.30 -16.48 10.85
CA CYS A 28 6.34 -15.52 9.75
C CYS A 28 7.08 -16.06 8.51
N ILE A 29 8.22 -16.73 8.70
CA ILE A 29 9.11 -17.17 7.61
C ILE A 29 8.68 -18.51 7.01
N TYR A 30 8.33 -19.48 7.85
CA TYR A 30 7.97 -20.83 7.41
C TYR A 30 6.47 -21.00 7.19
N ASP A 31 5.66 -20.45 8.10
CA ASP A 31 4.19 -20.60 8.09
C ASP A 31 3.46 -19.32 7.63
N GLY A 32 4.19 -18.38 7.04
CA GLY A 32 3.67 -17.09 6.62
C GLY A 32 2.56 -17.23 5.59
N ILE A 33 1.44 -16.53 5.81
CA ILE A 33 0.33 -16.52 4.86
C ILE A 33 0.77 -15.76 3.60
N SER A 34 0.77 -16.44 2.46
CA SER A 34 1.10 -15.83 1.17
C SER A 34 0.12 -14.73 0.81
N TYR A 35 0.51 -13.82 -0.07
CA TYR A 35 -0.40 -12.84 -0.65
C TYR A 35 0.03 -12.50 -2.07
N LEU A 36 -0.92 -12.10 -2.91
CA LEU A 36 -0.67 -11.43 -4.18
C LEU A 36 -1.46 -10.13 -4.23
N SER A 37 -0.88 -9.08 -4.81
CA SER A 37 -1.64 -7.87 -5.16
C SER A 37 -2.61 -8.14 -6.31
N GLU A 38 -3.56 -7.24 -6.53
CA GLU A 38 -4.53 -7.36 -7.62
C GLU A 38 -3.88 -7.51 -9.00
N ALA A 39 -2.84 -6.72 -9.27
CA ALA A 39 -2.08 -6.78 -10.51
C ALA A 39 -1.35 -8.13 -10.66
N GLN A 40 -0.82 -8.67 -9.55
CA GLN A 40 -0.12 -9.95 -9.54
C GLN A 40 -1.08 -11.13 -9.70
N GLU A 41 -2.24 -11.10 -9.06
CA GLU A 41 -3.32 -12.07 -9.25
C GLU A 41 -3.75 -12.10 -10.73
N SER A 42 -3.99 -10.93 -11.32
CA SER A 42 -4.38 -10.81 -12.73
C SER A 42 -3.30 -11.37 -13.67
N ALA A 43 -2.03 -11.08 -13.39
CA ALA A 43 -0.91 -11.64 -14.16
C ALA A 43 -0.70 -13.15 -13.93
N ALA A 44 -1.06 -13.66 -12.75
CA ALA A 44 -0.98 -15.07 -12.41
C ALA A 44 -2.11 -15.88 -13.06
N LYS A 45 -3.34 -15.35 -13.16
CA LYS A 45 -4.47 -15.98 -13.85
C LYS A 45 -4.13 -16.37 -15.28
N VAL A 46 -3.44 -15.50 -16.01
CA VAL A 46 -3.00 -15.77 -17.38
C VAL A 46 -1.95 -16.89 -17.44
N ARG A 47 -1.11 -17.04 -16.41
CA ARG A 47 0.02 -17.98 -16.39
C ARG A 47 -0.29 -19.33 -15.74
N MET A 48 -1.29 -19.41 -14.86
CA MET A 48 -1.57 -20.60 -14.05
C MET A 48 -2.20 -21.75 -14.82
N GLY A 49 -2.49 -21.59 -16.11
CA GLY A 49 -2.84 -22.74 -16.93
C GLY A 49 -4.24 -23.30 -16.68
N ASN A 50 -5.13 -22.51 -16.05
CA ASN A 50 -6.46 -23.01 -15.72
C ASN A 50 -7.32 -23.15 -16.99
N PRO A 51 -8.11 -24.23 -17.11
CA PRO A 51 -9.09 -24.37 -18.18
C PRO A 51 -10.10 -23.24 -18.07
N MET A 52 -9.99 -22.25 -18.94
CA MET A 52 -10.95 -21.15 -19.02
C MET A 52 -12.02 -21.52 -20.05
N ALA A 53 -13.28 -21.48 -19.63
CA ALA A 53 -14.38 -21.42 -20.58
C ALA A 53 -14.27 -20.08 -21.34
N VAL A 54 -14.39 -20.14 -22.66
CA VAL A 54 -14.36 -18.93 -23.48
C VAL A 54 -15.75 -18.31 -23.45
N ASP A 55 -15.92 -17.21 -22.73
CA ASP A 55 -17.13 -16.40 -22.83
C ASP A 55 -17.08 -15.60 -24.13
N HIS A 56 -18.10 -15.78 -24.97
CA HIS A 56 -18.25 -15.24 -26.33
C HIS A 56 -18.37 -13.69 -26.42
N ALA A 57 -17.98 -12.95 -25.37
CA ALA A 57 -18.24 -11.52 -25.24
C ALA A 57 -17.19 -10.61 -25.90
N THR A 58 -16.03 -11.12 -26.32
CA THR A 58 -15.04 -10.29 -27.03
C THR A 58 -15.25 -10.37 -28.55
N LYS A 59 -16.32 -9.74 -29.03
CA LYS A 59 -16.46 -9.40 -30.45
C LYS A 59 -15.48 -8.28 -30.80
N SER A 60 -14.36 -8.59 -31.45
CA SER A 60 -13.84 -7.80 -32.60
C SER A 60 -12.47 -8.27 -33.11
N SER A 61 -12.42 -8.72 -34.36
CA SER A 61 -11.78 -8.01 -35.48
C SER A 61 -11.86 -8.90 -36.72
N SER A 62 -12.01 -8.28 -37.89
CA SER A 62 -12.08 -8.94 -39.20
C SER A 62 -10.97 -9.98 -39.37
N SER A 63 -11.34 -11.25 -39.50
CA SER A 63 -10.37 -12.31 -39.79
C SER A 63 -9.67 -12.00 -41.13
N PRO A 64 -8.32 -12.00 -41.20
CA PRO A 64 -7.63 -12.00 -42.49
C PRO A 64 -8.04 -13.26 -43.29
N ALA A 65 -7.92 -13.21 -44.61
CA ALA A 65 -8.28 -14.32 -45.48
C ALA A 65 -7.65 -15.65 -44.98
N LEU A 66 -8.48 -16.69 -44.90
CA LEU A 66 -8.05 -18.04 -44.53
C LEU A 66 -7.00 -18.52 -45.53
N SER A 67 -5.83 -18.93 -45.04
CA SER A 67 -4.85 -19.58 -45.92
C SER A 67 -5.33 -20.99 -46.26
N VAL A 68 -4.81 -21.55 -47.36
CA VAL A 68 -5.10 -22.95 -47.72
C VAL A 68 -4.72 -23.91 -46.59
N ALA A 69 -3.64 -23.63 -45.86
CA ALA A 69 -3.21 -24.43 -44.72
C ALA A 69 -4.19 -24.34 -43.53
N ASP A 70 -4.76 -23.15 -43.29
CA ASP A 70 -5.77 -22.96 -42.23
C ASP A 70 -7.04 -23.76 -42.56
N THR A 71 -7.49 -23.71 -43.81
CA THR A 71 -8.68 -24.46 -44.26
C THR A 71 -8.49 -25.96 -44.11
N VAL A 72 -7.36 -26.50 -44.57
CA VAL A 72 -7.05 -27.94 -44.44
C VAL A 72 -6.97 -28.35 -42.97
N PHE A 73 -6.36 -27.52 -42.13
CA PHE A 73 -6.29 -27.76 -40.68
C PHE A 73 -7.68 -27.78 -40.04
N ILE A 74 -8.51 -26.77 -40.30
CA ILE A 74 -9.87 -26.66 -39.73
C ILE A 74 -10.74 -27.82 -40.19
N GLU A 75 -10.74 -28.18 -41.47
CA GLU A 75 -11.54 -29.30 -41.97
C GLU A 75 -11.12 -30.63 -41.35
N ARG A 76 -9.81 -30.84 -41.18
CA ARG A 76 -9.28 -32.03 -40.50
C ARG A 76 -9.75 -32.10 -39.04
N VAL A 77 -9.65 -30.99 -38.30
CA VAL A 77 -10.09 -30.92 -36.91
C VAL A 77 -11.61 -31.10 -36.82
N ARG A 78 -12.38 -30.43 -37.69
CA ARG A 78 -13.85 -30.54 -37.76
C ARG A 78 -14.29 -31.99 -38.00
N SER A 79 -13.69 -32.67 -38.97
CA SER A 79 -13.98 -34.07 -39.25
C SER A 79 -13.68 -34.97 -38.04
N ARG A 80 -12.54 -34.74 -37.37
CA ARG A 80 -12.16 -35.48 -36.16
C ARG A 80 -13.15 -35.26 -35.01
N VAL A 81 -13.55 -34.01 -34.76
CA VAL A 81 -14.52 -33.65 -33.71
C VAL A 81 -15.90 -34.26 -34.01
N LYS A 82 -16.36 -34.18 -35.26
CA LYS A 82 -17.64 -34.78 -35.68
C LYS A 82 -17.63 -36.30 -35.50
N HIS A 83 -16.56 -36.98 -35.91
CA HIS A 83 -16.42 -38.42 -35.75
C HIS A 83 -16.40 -38.82 -34.26
N TRP A 84 -15.66 -38.08 -33.42
CA TRP A 84 -15.61 -38.32 -31.99
C TRP A 84 -16.95 -38.07 -31.29
N LYS A 85 -17.66 -36.98 -31.61
CA LYS A 85 -19.00 -36.67 -31.09
C LYS A 85 -19.95 -37.84 -31.38
N ASN A 86 -20.02 -38.29 -32.64
CA ASN A 86 -20.88 -39.39 -33.04
C ASN A 86 -20.52 -40.70 -32.33
N ALA A 87 -19.23 -41.00 -32.19
CA ALA A 87 -18.77 -42.18 -31.47
C ALA A 87 -19.13 -42.17 -29.97
N CYS A 88 -19.30 -41.00 -29.37
CA CYS A 88 -19.75 -40.84 -27.98
C CYS A 88 -21.27 -40.95 -27.84
N THR A 89 -22.04 -40.54 -28.85
CA THR A 89 -23.52 -40.58 -28.83
C THR A 89 -24.08 -41.94 -29.26
N ASP A 90 -23.40 -42.68 -30.14
CA ASP A 90 -23.84 -44.00 -30.68
C ASP A 90 -23.68 -45.16 -29.68
N SER A 91 -23.68 -44.89 -28.37
CA SER A 91 -23.50 -45.92 -27.32
C SER A 91 -24.67 -46.91 -27.17
N ASP A 92 -25.68 -46.86 -28.04
CA ASP A 92 -26.87 -47.73 -28.03
C ASP A 92 -26.63 -49.15 -28.56
N ILE A 93 -25.40 -49.52 -28.94
CA ILE A 93 -25.09 -50.89 -29.36
C ILE A 93 -24.20 -51.54 -28.31
N LYS A 94 -24.74 -52.57 -27.64
CA LYS A 94 -24.00 -53.59 -26.86
C LYS A 94 -22.71 -53.96 -27.58
N THR A 95 -21.60 -53.32 -27.23
CA THR A 95 -20.30 -53.65 -27.78
C THR A 95 -19.34 -53.84 -26.62
N GLU A 96 -18.59 -54.93 -26.67
CA GLU A 96 -17.73 -55.43 -25.61
C GLU A 96 -16.79 -54.37 -25.01
N ALA A 97 -16.53 -54.48 -23.71
CA ALA A 97 -15.64 -53.61 -22.95
C ALA A 97 -14.25 -53.39 -23.59
N LEU A 98 -13.76 -54.35 -24.38
CA LEU A 98 -12.51 -54.25 -25.14
C LEU A 98 -12.61 -53.24 -26.30
N VAL A 99 -13.73 -53.19 -27.01
CA VAL A 99 -13.95 -52.22 -28.11
C VAL A 99 -14.09 -50.81 -27.53
N THR A 100 -14.72 -50.65 -26.37
CA THR A 100 -14.79 -49.37 -25.64
C THR A 100 -13.42 -48.91 -25.18
N SER A 101 -12.58 -49.80 -24.63
CA SER A 101 -11.20 -49.49 -24.24
C SER A 101 -10.31 -49.16 -25.44
N LEU A 102 -10.43 -49.87 -26.56
CA LEU A 102 -9.69 -49.57 -27.79
C LEU A 102 -10.16 -48.27 -28.44
N ARG A 103 -11.46 -47.96 -28.46
CA ARG A 103 -11.98 -46.64 -28.87
C ARG A 103 -11.44 -45.53 -27.99
N LYS A 104 -11.34 -45.74 -26.68
CA LYS A 104 -10.78 -44.77 -25.72
C LYS A 104 -9.29 -44.48 -26.02
N ILE A 105 -8.53 -45.50 -26.39
CA ILE A 105 -7.10 -45.39 -26.74
C ILE A 105 -6.90 -44.76 -28.13
N VAL A 106 -7.72 -45.14 -29.13
CA VAL A 106 -7.55 -44.71 -30.54
C VAL A 106 -8.13 -43.32 -30.81
N LEU A 107 -9.25 -42.95 -30.16
CA LEU A 107 -9.89 -41.64 -30.32
C LEU A 107 -9.34 -40.58 -29.35
N GLY A 108 -8.43 -40.94 -28.45
CA GLY A 108 -7.89 -40.02 -27.44
C GLY A 108 -8.98 -39.45 -26.53
N GLY A 109 -9.98 -40.28 -26.16
CA GLY A 109 -11.10 -39.86 -25.33
C GLY A 109 -10.66 -39.64 -23.89
N GLU A 110 -10.18 -38.43 -23.60
CA GLU A 110 -9.90 -37.97 -22.25
C GLU A 110 -11.22 -37.71 -21.51
N GLN A 111 -11.24 -37.89 -20.19
CA GLN A 111 -12.41 -37.50 -19.39
C GLN A 111 -12.09 -36.20 -18.64
N PHE A 112 -13.00 -35.24 -18.69
CA PHE A 112 -12.98 -34.07 -17.83
C PHE A 112 -14.03 -34.26 -16.73
N GLY A 113 -13.57 -34.69 -15.54
CA GLY A 113 -14.46 -35.21 -14.51
C GLY A 113 -15.18 -36.47 -15.00
N SER A 114 -16.51 -36.44 -15.05
CA SER A 114 -17.37 -37.51 -15.59
C SER A 114 -17.67 -37.37 -17.09
N ARG A 115 -17.30 -36.24 -17.72
CA ARG A 115 -17.72 -35.90 -19.09
C ARG A 115 -16.68 -36.34 -20.14
N PRO A 116 -17.09 -36.91 -21.28
CA PRO A 116 -16.19 -37.18 -22.40
C PRO A 116 -15.57 -35.88 -22.92
N SER A 117 -14.27 -35.90 -23.20
CA SER A 117 -13.55 -34.77 -23.76
C SER A 117 -12.51 -35.20 -24.79
N MET A 118 -12.18 -34.27 -25.69
CA MET A 118 -11.12 -34.43 -26.69
C MET A 118 -10.19 -33.23 -26.63
N THR A 119 -8.88 -33.47 -26.53
CA THR A 119 -7.86 -32.41 -26.60
C THR A 119 -7.38 -32.22 -28.04
N ILE A 120 -7.27 -30.96 -28.44
CA ILE A 120 -6.85 -30.52 -29.76
C ILE A 120 -5.57 -29.71 -29.57
N ASP A 121 -4.44 -30.31 -29.95
CA ASP A 121 -3.15 -29.60 -29.95
C ASP A 121 -3.15 -28.55 -31.06
N VAL A 122 -2.82 -27.29 -30.71
CA VAL A 122 -2.79 -26.16 -31.65
C VAL A 122 -1.46 -25.45 -31.56
N CYS A 123 -0.74 -25.28 -32.68
CA CYS A 123 0.62 -24.78 -32.70
C CYS A 123 0.76 -23.25 -32.60
N SER A 124 -0.35 -22.50 -32.62
CA SER A 124 -0.32 -21.03 -32.60
C SER A 124 -1.62 -20.43 -32.04
N GLU A 125 -1.56 -19.19 -31.56
CA GLU A 125 -2.75 -18.42 -31.12
C GLU A 125 -3.77 -18.28 -32.26
N ARG A 126 -3.31 -18.12 -33.51
CA ARG A 126 -4.20 -18.13 -34.69
C ARG A 126 -4.99 -19.43 -34.79
N GLN A 127 -4.35 -20.58 -34.58
CA GLN A 127 -5.04 -21.87 -34.60
C GLN A 127 -6.01 -22.06 -33.42
N VAL A 128 -5.70 -21.52 -32.24
CA VAL A 128 -6.65 -21.46 -31.11
C VAL A 128 -7.94 -20.78 -31.55
N GLN A 129 -7.83 -19.56 -32.11
CA GLN A 129 -8.98 -18.77 -32.56
C GLN A 129 -9.79 -19.48 -33.66
N LEU A 130 -9.11 -20.13 -34.61
CA LEU A 130 -9.76 -20.88 -35.68
C LEU A 130 -10.51 -22.11 -35.16
N VAL A 131 -9.95 -22.83 -34.19
CA VAL A 131 -10.62 -23.98 -33.56
C VAL A 131 -11.79 -23.53 -32.72
N LEU A 132 -11.67 -22.45 -31.94
CA LEU A 132 -12.78 -21.89 -31.16
C LEU A 132 -13.95 -21.51 -32.06
N LYS A 133 -13.67 -20.80 -33.16
CA LYS A 133 -14.69 -20.43 -34.15
C LYS A 133 -15.35 -21.65 -34.81
N MET A 134 -14.57 -22.68 -35.14
CA MET A 134 -15.14 -23.92 -35.69
C MET A 134 -16.01 -24.67 -34.67
N LEU A 135 -15.63 -24.65 -33.39
CA LEU A 135 -16.41 -25.28 -32.32
C LEU A 135 -17.74 -24.55 -32.04
N GLU A 136 -17.92 -23.31 -32.51
CA GLU A 136 -19.22 -22.62 -32.46
C GLU A 136 -20.31 -23.39 -33.25
N ASP A 137 -19.92 -24.07 -34.33
CA ASP A 137 -20.80 -24.95 -35.13
C ASP A 137 -21.40 -26.10 -34.28
N PHE A 138 -20.80 -26.41 -33.13
CA PHE A 138 -21.20 -27.47 -32.20
C PHE A 138 -21.50 -26.95 -30.79
N SER A 139 -21.81 -25.66 -30.67
CA SER A 139 -22.05 -25.00 -29.37
C SER A 139 -23.28 -25.51 -28.61
N ASP A 140 -24.14 -26.29 -29.27
CA ASP A 140 -25.28 -26.99 -28.69
C ASP A 140 -24.84 -28.09 -27.70
N VAL A 141 -23.76 -28.81 -28.00
CA VAL A 141 -23.33 -29.98 -27.19
C VAL A 141 -21.88 -29.88 -26.70
N LEU A 142 -21.07 -28.97 -27.25
CA LEU A 142 -19.65 -28.85 -26.89
C LEU A 142 -19.34 -27.55 -26.15
N VAL A 143 -18.55 -27.68 -25.09
CA VAL A 143 -17.95 -26.55 -24.37
C VAL A 143 -16.44 -26.56 -24.62
N PRO A 144 -15.89 -25.54 -25.32
CA PRO A 144 -14.45 -25.42 -25.52
C PRO A 144 -13.76 -24.85 -24.27
N LEU A 145 -12.63 -25.46 -23.90
CA LEU A 145 -11.75 -25.03 -22.81
C LEU A 145 -10.34 -24.81 -23.35
N ILE A 146 -9.73 -23.67 -23.06
CA ILE A 146 -8.32 -23.42 -23.39
C ILE A 146 -7.45 -24.01 -22.29
N ILE A 147 -6.49 -24.86 -22.66
CA ILE A 147 -5.47 -25.42 -21.79
C ILE A 147 -4.14 -24.71 -22.12
N PRO A 148 -3.68 -23.78 -21.28
CA PRO A 148 -2.40 -23.13 -21.49
C PRO A 148 -1.24 -24.10 -21.21
N ALA A 149 -0.21 -24.10 -22.04
CA ALA A 149 0.99 -24.88 -21.77
C ALA A 149 1.75 -24.34 -20.56
N LYS A 150 2.23 -25.26 -19.72
CA LYS A 150 3.13 -24.94 -18.60
C LYS A 150 4.42 -24.31 -19.17
N GLY A 151 4.62 -23.02 -18.93
CA GLY A 151 5.84 -22.30 -19.33
C GLY A 151 5.74 -21.41 -20.57
N GLY A 152 4.54 -21.05 -21.04
CA GLY A 152 4.36 -20.09 -22.14
C GLY A 152 4.54 -20.67 -23.54
N GLY A 153 4.51 -22.00 -23.67
CA GLY A 153 4.53 -22.71 -24.94
C GLY A 153 3.14 -22.86 -25.58
N THR A 154 3.04 -23.81 -26.51
CA THR A 154 1.88 -24.13 -27.34
C THR A 154 0.62 -24.48 -26.54
N GLN A 155 -0.44 -23.66 -26.66
CA GLN A 155 -1.75 -23.90 -26.02
C GLN A 155 -2.46 -25.11 -26.65
N ALA A 156 -3.39 -25.75 -25.94
CA ALA A 156 -4.29 -26.77 -26.49
C ALA A 156 -5.75 -26.36 -26.25
N VAL A 157 -6.66 -26.80 -27.12
CA VAL A 157 -8.10 -26.58 -26.95
C VAL A 157 -8.76 -27.91 -26.63
N ARG A 158 -9.42 -28.02 -25.48
CA ARG A 158 -10.19 -29.20 -25.10
C ARG A 158 -11.67 -28.97 -25.36
N ALA A 159 -12.29 -29.83 -26.17
CA ALA A 159 -13.73 -29.88 -26.35
C ALA A 159 -14.34 -30.85 -25.33
N VAL A 160 -15.26 -30.38 -24.49
CA VAL A 160 -15.99 -31.21 -23.51
C VAL A 160 -17.42 -31.42 -24.01
N LEU A 161 -17.86 -32.68 -24.03
CA LEU A 161 -19.22 -33.06 -24.43
C LEU A 161 -20.17 -32.96 -23.24
N THR A 162 -21.28 -32.25 -23.40
CA THR A 162 -22.34 -32.11 -22.39
C THR A 162 -23.58 -32.88 -22.82
N SER A 163 -24.28 -33.53 -21.89
CA SER A 163 -25.46 -34.36 -22.23
C SER A 163 -26.73 -33.56 -22.46
N SER A 164 -26.84 -32.36 -21.88
CA SER A 164 -27.99 -31.45 -22.02
C SER A 164 -27.57 -29.99 -21.79
N ASP A 165 -28.48 -29.05 -22.04
CA ASP A 165 -28.26 -27.64 -21.71
C ASP A 165 -28.08 -27.42 -20.20
N GLU A 166 -28.77 -28.18 -19.35
CA GLU A 166 -28.59 -28.12 -17.89
C GLU A 166 -27.20 -28.62 -17.46
N ASP A 167 -26.68 -29.68 -18.09
CA ASP A 167 -25.33 -30.19 -17.83
C ASP A 167 -24.26 -29.19 -18.28
N LYS A 168 -24.52 -28.48 -19.38
CA LYS A 168 -23.65 -27.40 -19.87
C LYS A 168 -23.61 -26.21 -18.91
N ASP A 169 -24.75 -25.79 -18.37
CA ASP A 169 -24.79 -24.74 -17.36
C ASP A 169 -24.15 -25.18 -16.04
N LEU A 170 -24.30 -26.45 -15.66
CA LEU A 170 -23.60 -27.04 -14.53
C LEU A 170 -22.08 -27.02 -14.73
N LEU A 171 -21.58 -27.45 -15.90
CA LEU A 171 -20.16 -27.42 -16.23
C LEU A 171 -19.59 -26.00 -16.19
N LYS A 172 -20.31 -25.01 -16.73
CA LYS A 172 -19.90 -23.60 -16.64
C LYS A 172 -19.79 -23.13 -15.19
N ARG A 173 -20.75 -23.49 -14.33
CA ARG A 173 -20.73 -23.17 -12.91
C ARG A 173 -19.56 -23.86 -12.19
N GLU A 174 -19.31 -25.14 -12.46
CA GLU A 174 -18.16 -25.89 -11.92
C GLU A 174 -16.83 -25.23 -12.29
N LEU A 175 -16.67 -24.78 -13.53
CA LEU A 175 -15.47 -24.07 -14.00
C LEU A 175 -15.30 -22.71 -13.32
N GLN A 176 -16.39 -21.96 -13.13
CA GLN A 176 -16.38 -20.70 -12.38
C GLN A 176 -16.02 -20.91 -10.91
N THR A 177 -16.62 -21.91 -10.25
CA THR A 177 -16.32 -22.25 -8.85
C THR A 177 -14.87 -22.74 -8.70
N PHE A 178 -14.40 -23.60 -9.59
CA PHE A 178 -13.01 -24.06 -9.60
C PHE A 178 -12.03 -22.89 -9.78
N GLY A 179 -12.31 -21.98 -10.71
CA GLY A 179 -11.54 -20.76 -10.91
C GLY A 179 -11.53 -19.88 -9.66
N PHE A 180 -12.69 -19.68 -9.03
CA PHE A 180 -12.84 -18.89 -7.81
C PHE A 180 -12.03 -19.48 -6.63
N GLU A 181 -12.13 -20.79 -6.38
CA GLU A 181 -11.40 -21.46 -5.30
C GLU A 181 -9.88 -21.41 -5.49
N GLN A 182 -9.40 -21.60 -6.72
CA GLN A 182 -7.98 -21.46 -7.02
C GLN A 182 -7.52 -20.00 -6.88
N ASN A 183 -8.31 -19.03 -7.36
CA ASN A 183 -8.01 -17.61 -7.19
C ASN A 183 -7.91 -17.24 -5.70
N LYS A 184 -8.81 -17.78 -4.87
CA LYS A 184 -8.79 -17.58 -3.41
C LYS A 184 -7.52 -18.14 -2.76
N ARG A 185 -7.08 -19.34 -3.17
CA ARG A 185 -5.81 -19.92 -2.69
C ARG A 185 -4.60 -19.06 -3.02
N VAL A 186 -4.60 -18.43 -4.19
CA VAL A 186 -3.48 -17.64 -4.69
C VAL A 186 -3.47 -16.21 -4.14
N ARG A 187 -4.65 -15.65 -3.85
CA ARG A 187 -4.82 -14.34 -3.22
C ARG A 187 -4.28 -14.30 -1.79
N GLY A 188 -4.48 -15.38 -1.03
CA GLY A 188 -3.97 -15.54 0.33
C GLY A 188 -4.47 -14.45 1.29
N PHE A 189 -3.59 -13.78 2.04
CA PHE A 189 -3.99 -12.79 3.06
C PHE A 189 -4.73 -11.57 2.48
N ARG A 190 -4.55 -11.26 1.19
CA ARG A 190 -5.31 -10.18 0.54
C ARG A 190 -6.82 -10.42 0.60
N GLU A 191 -7.29 -11.65 0.73
CA GLU A 191 -8.72 -11.94 0.92
C GLU A 191 -9.28 -11.21 2.16
N VAL A 192 -8.52 -11.16 3.26
CA VAL A 192 -8.92 -10.43 4.46
C VAL A 192 -9.01 -8.94 4.19
N ILE A 193 -8.04 -8.39 3.44
CA ILE A 193 -8.01 -6.98 3.03
C ILE A 193 -9.20 -6.62 2.15
N ASP A 194 -9.50 -7.47 1.16
CA ASP A 194 -10.64 -7.29 0.26
C ASP A 194 -11.97 -7.37 1.03
N LEU A 195 -12.09 -8.25 2.03
CA LEU A 195 -13.26 -8.33 2.92
C LEU A 195 -13.42 -7.09 3.81
N ILE A 196 -12.32 -6.57 4.37
CA ILE A 196 -12.34 -5.32 5.16
C ILE A 196 -12.78 -4.17 4.26
N SER A 197 -12.20 -4.07 3.06
CA SER A 197 -12.60 -3.07 2.07
C SER A 197 -14.08 -3.20 1.70
N ALA A 198 -14.54 -4.40 1.34
CA ALA A 198 -15.95 -4.66 0.98
C ALA A 198 -16.94 -4.34 2.11
N SER A 199 -16.52 -4.40 3.38
CA SER A 199 -17.38 -4.05 4.51
C SER A 199 -17.75 -2.56 4.54
N GLN A 200 -16.93 -1.69 3.94
CA GLN A 200 -17.08 -0.23 3.92
C GLN A 200 -17.25 0.38 5.34
N LYS A 201 -16.85 -0.36 6.39
CA LYS A 201 -16.93 0.08 7.78
C LYS A 201 -15.79 1.05 8.12
N PRO A 202 -15.98 1.96 9.09
CA PRO A 202 -14.91 2.82 9.57
C PRO A 202 -13.70 2.03 10.07
N LEU A 203 -12.52 2.42 9.59
CA LEU A 203 -11.25 1.83 9.98
C LEU A 203 -10.55 2.75 10.98
N VAL A 204 -10.38 2.26 12.20
CA VAL A 204 -9.75 3.01 13.30
C VAL A 204 -8.30 2.58 13.42
N ALA A 205 -7.38 3.54 13.40
CA ALA A 205 -5.95 3.29 13.48
C ALA A 205 -5.25 4.38 14.32
N HIS A 206 -3.97 4.20 14.64
CA HIS A 206 -3.21 5.14 15.46
C HIS A 206 -1.85 5.43 14.82
N ASN A 207 -1.62 6.67 14.40
CA ASN A 207 -0.40 7.08 13.68
C ASN A 207 -0.14 6.21 12.44
N SER A 208 -1.17 6.11 11.61
CA SER A 208 -1.41 5.01 10.68
C SER A 208 -0.86 5.19 9.27
N LEU A 209 -0.23 6.34 8.98
CA LEU A 209 0.27 6.65 7.64
C LEU A 209 1.19 5.55 7.10
N ASN A 210 2.15 5.09 7.91
CA ASN A 210 3.06 4.02 7.51
C ASN A 210 2.33 2.68 7.34
N ASP A 211 1.37 2.37 8.21
CA ASP A 211 0.59 1.13 8.10
C ASP A 211 -0.16 1.10 6.76
N PHE A 212 -0.79 2.23 6.39
CA PHE A 212 -1.53 2.34 5.14
C PHE A 212 -0.65 2.39 3.91
N THR A 213 0.56 2.98 3.96
CA THR A 213 1.48 2.91 2.82
C THR A 213 1.95 1.48 2.59
N PHE A 214 2.26 0.73 3.66
CA PHE A 214 2.57 -0.69 3.55
C PHE A 214 1.38 -1.50 3.01
N ILE A 215 0.19 -1.37 3.60
CA ILE A 215 -1.02 -2.08 3.15
C ILE A 215 -1.33 -1.77 1.69
N HIS A 216 -1.28 -0.49 1.31
CA HIS A 216 -1.54 -0.05 -0.05
C HIS A 216 -0.57 -0.71 -1.04
N SER A 217 0.74 -0.57 -0.79
CA SER A 217 1.81 -1.11 -1.66
C SER A 217 1.78 -2.63 -1.82
N LYS A 218 1.31 -3.37 -0.80
CA LYS A 218 1.32 -4.83 -0.78
C LYS A 218 0.05 -5.45 -1.34
N PHE A 219 -1.10 -4.86 -1.05
CA PHE A 219 -2.39 -5.50 -1.30
C PHE A 219 -3.25 -4.75 -2.31
N LEU A 220 -3.16 -3.42 -2.37
CA LEU A 220 -4.03 -2.60 -3.21
C LEU A 220 -3.37 -2.28 -4.56
N ALA A 221 -2.36 -1.41 -4.56
CA ALA A 221 -1.72 -0.91 -5.77
C ALA A 221 -0.30 -0.40 -5.46
N PRO A 222 0.56 -0.17 -6.47
CA PRO A 222 1.82 0.55 -6.27
C PRO A 222 1.55 1.92 -5.63
N LEU A 223 2.48 2.37 -4.77
CA LEU A 223 2.34 3.68 -4.12
C LEU A 223 2.27 4.79 -5.18
N PRO A 224 1.25 5.67 -5.11
CA PRO A 224 1.15 6.81 -6.01
C PRO A 224 2.31 7.80 -5.81
N PRO A 225 2.64 8.62 -6.84
CA PRO A 225 3.76 9.54 -6.80
C PRO A 225 3.59 10.70 -5.82
N ASN A 226 2.35 11.00 -5.39
CA ASN A 226 2.07 12.08 -4.46
C ASN A 226 0.98 11.71 -3.46
N MET A 227 0.93 12.51 -2.39
CA MET A 227 0.11 12.21 -1.24
C MET A 227 -1.40 12.37 -1.47
N ASN A 228 -1.79 13.28 -2.36
CA ASN A 228 -3.19 13.48 -2.73
C ASN A 228 -3.74 12.26 -3.49
N GLU A 229 -2.97 11.74 -4.45
CA GLU A 229 -3.33 10.51 -5.17
C GLU A 229 -3.35 9.30 -4.25
N PHE A 230 -2.42 9.21 -3.29
CA PHE A 230 -2.47 8.18 -2.26
C PHE A 230 -3.75 8.23 -1.44
N ILE A 231 -4.14 9.41 -0.94
CA ILE A 231 -5.38 9.57 -0.16
C ILE A 231 -6.61 9.23 -1.01
N CYS A 232 -6.66 9.69 -2.25
CA CYS A 232 -7.75 9.36 -3.17
C CYS A 232 -7.85 7.86 -3.43
N SER A 233 -6.73 7.20 -3.71
CA SER A 233 -6.68 5.75 -3.92
C SER A 233 -7.08 4.97 -2.66
N LEU A 234 -6.60 5.40 -1.50
CA LEU A 234 -6.93 4.77 -0.23
C LEU A 234 -8.42 4.93 0.13
N ARG A 235 -9.03 6.08 -0.17
CA ARG A 235 -10.47 6.34 0.04
C ARG A 235 -11.37 5.43 -0.78
N LEU A 236 -10.92 5.00 -1.96
CA LEU A 236 -11.65 4.02 -2.76
C LEU A 236 -11.74 2.66 -2.05
N ALA A 237 -10.66 2.26 -1.34
CA ALA A 237 -10.64 1.01 -0.59
C ALA A 237 -11.28 1.13 0.79
N TYR A 238 -11.05 2.26 1.49
CA TYR A 238 -11.54 2.53 2.83
C TYR A 238 -12.16 3.94 2.89
N PRO A 239 -13.48 4.06 2.74
CA PRO A 239 -14.14 5.37 2.67
C PRO A 239 -13.99 6.21 3.93
N GLN A 240 -13.79 5.55 5.08
CA GLN A 240 -13.77 6.21 6.37
C GLN A 240 -12.60 5.69 7.22
N VAL A 241 -11.46 6.39 7.18
CA VAL A 241 -10.32 6.09 8.05
C VAL A 241 -10.22 7.12 9.16
N ILE A 242 -10.08 6.67 10.41
CA ILE A 242 -10.03 7.51 11.60
C ILE A 242 -8.69 7.29 12.31
N ASP A 243 -7.85 8.31 12.34
CA ASP A 243 -6.60 8.27 13.11
C ASP A 243 -6.83 8.81 14.53
N VAL A 244 -6.75 7.92 15.51
CA VAL A 244 -6.95 8.19 16.93
C VAL A 244 -5.96 9.24 17.46
N ASN A 245 -4.74 9.30 16.91
CA ASN A 245 -3.76 10.31 17.28
C ASN A 245 -4.20 11.72 16.82
N TYR A 246 -4.97 11.81 15.74
CA TYR A 246 -5.57 13.07 15.31
C TYR A 246 -6.72 13.49 16.23
N LEU A 247 -7.60 12.56 16.63
CA LEU A 247 -8.68 12.84 17.59
C LEU A 247 -8.15 13.37 18.92
N LEU A 248 -7.00 12.88 19.36
CA LEU A 248 -6.38 13.28 20.61
C LEU A 248 -6.02 14.77 20.66
N LYS A 249 -5.83 15.43 19.51
CA LYS A 249 -5.44 16.84 19.42
C LYS A 249 -6.49 17.79 19.98
N ASP A 250 -7.75 17.39 19.97
CA ASP A 250 -8.87 18.22 20.45
C ASP A 250 -9.05 18.15 21.98
N ILE A 251 -8.35 17.23 22.67
CA ILE A 251 -8.48 17.02 24.13
C ILE A 251 -7.45 17.84 24.95
N GLY A 252 -6.88 18.89 24.35
CA GLY A 252 -5.98 19.83 25.04
C GLY A 252 -4.54 19.29 25.22
N PRO A 253 -3.83 19.53 26.35
CA PRO A 253 -2.36 19.36 26.48
C PRO A 253 -1.83 17.92 26.40
N VAL A 254 -2.60 16.97 25.85
CA VAL A 254 -2.18 15.58 25.59
C VAL A 254 -1.26 15.46 24.36
N LYS A 255 -1.04 16.57 23.64
CA LYS A 255 -0.18 16.69 22.44
C LYS A 255 1.24 16.10 22.56
N LYS A 256 1.74 15.83 23.77
CA LYS A 256 3.11 15.32 24.00
C LYS A 256 3.22 13.80 24.21
N MET A 257 2.12 13.05 24.23
CA MET A 257 2.17 11.60 24.52
C MET A 257 2.01 10.76 23.25
N THR A 258 3.13 10.21 22.77
CA THR A 258 3.18 9.28 21.63
C THR A 258 2.89 7.82 22.03
N ASN A 259 2.88 7.50 23.33
CA ASN A 259 2.64 6.15 23.83
C ASN A 259 1.17 5.96 24.19
N ILE A 260 0.48 5.07 23.47
CA ILE A 260 -0.93 4.70 23.68
C ILE A 260 -1.23 4.38 25.15
N SER A 261 -0.36 3.63 25.83
CA SER A 261 -0.58 3.20 27.22
C SER A 261 -0.51 4.40 28.18
N ALA A 262 0.42 5.33 27.96
CA ALA A 262 0.53 6.56 28.75
C ALA A 262 -0.67 7.48 28.51
N THR A 263 -1.12 7.60 27.25
CA THR A 263 -2.31 8.38 26.88
C THR A 263 -3.57 7.83 27.55
N ILE A 264 -3.77 6.51 27.54
CA ILE A 264 -4.91 5.88 28.22
C ILE A 264 -4.88 6.16 29.73
N ALA A 265 -3.72 6.03 30.38
CA ALA A 265 -3.57 6.32 31.80
C ALA A 265 -3.89 7.79 32.14
N TYR A 266 -3.39 8.72 31.33
CA TYR A 266 -3.69 10.14 31.47
C TYR A 266 -5.19 10.44 31.36
N LEU A 267 -5.84 9.90 30.32
CA LEU A 267 -7.27 10.11 30.10
C LEU A 267 -8.12 9.46 31.21
N LYS A 268 -7.68 8.34 31.81
CA LYS A 268 -8.29 7.73 33.00
C LYS A 268 -8.26 8.66 34.21
N ASN A 269 -7.15 9.35 34.44
CA ASN A 269 -7.02 10.24 35.60
C ASN A 269 -7.77 11.56 35.42
N ARG A 270 -7.92 12.05 34.18
CA ARG A 270 -8.48 13.39 33.91
C ARG A 270 -9.98 13.39 33.58
N PHE A 271 -10.49 12.31 33.00
CA PHE A 271 -11.88 12.22 32.55
C PHE A 271 -12.56 10.96 33.09
N PHE A 272 -13.69 11.15 33.76
CA PHE A 272 -14.54 10.06 34.22
C PHE A 272 -15.45 9.57 33.08
N ALA A 273 -14.89 8.67 32.27
CA ALA A 273 -15.57 7.96 31.19
C ALA A 273 -15.27 6.46 31.35
N PRO A 274 -16.06 5.72 32.14
CA PRO A 274 -15.91 4.28 32.27
C PRO A 274 -16.35 3.61 30.96
N ILE A 275 -15.50 2.73 30.44
CA ILE A 275 -15.81 1.91 29.26
C ILE A 275 -15.55 0.48 29.65
N GLU A 276 -16.60 -0.32 29.59
CA GLU A 276 -16.52 -1.77 29.72
C GLU A 276 -16.38 -2.35 28.31
N MET A 277 -15.19 -2.88 28.01
CA MET A 277 -14.97 -3.68 26.80
C MET A 277 -14.91 -5.14 27.23
N GLU A 278 -15.93 -5.91 26.85
CA GLU A 278 -15.90 -7.36 26.96
C GLU A 278 -15.05 -7.93 25.81
N ILE A 279 -13.94 -8.57 26.16
CA ILE A 279 -13.14 -9.34 25.20
C ILE A 279 -13.61 -10.78 25.31
N PRO A 280 -14.13 -11.40 24.23
CA PRO A 280 -14.60 -12.79 24.27
C PRO A 280 -13.51 -13.74 24.77
N ASN A 281 -13.86 -14.62 25.72
CA ASN A 281 -12.94 -15.46 26.51
C ASN A 281 -11.97 -16.35 25.70
N GLN A 282 -12.27 -16.68 24.43
CA GLN A 282 -11.36 -17.45 23.57
C GLN A 282 -10.08 -16.68 23.16
N ALA A 283 -10.05 -15.36 23.31
CA ALA A 283 -8.85 -14.56 23.06
C ALA A 283 -7.84 -14.59 24.21
N ASN A 284 -8.27 -14.95 25.44
CA ASN A 284 -7.42 -14.95 26.64
C ASN A 284 -6.54 -16.21 26.77
N GLU A 285 -6.86 -17.31 26.09
CA GLU A 285 -6.02 -18.52 26.13
C GLU A 285 -4.65 -18.33 25.44
N ASN A 286 -4.50 -17.26 24.65
CA ASN A 286 -3.26 -16.86 23.97
C ASN A 286 -2.60 -15.60 24.60
N GLU A 287 -2.73 -15.40 25.91
CA GLU A 287 -2.11 -14.28 26.65
C GLU A 287 -0.58 -14.16 26.46
N GLY A 288 0.09 -15.19 25.93
CA GLY A 288 1.50 -15.16 25.58
C GLY A 288 1.86 -14.45 24.26
N LYS A 289 0.88 -14.11 23.39
CA LYS A 289 1.15 -13.48 22.08
C LYS A 289 0.78 -12.00 22.11
N ILE A 290 1.79 -11.16 22.41
CA ILE A 290 1.69 -9.70 22.63
C ILE A 290 1.14 -8.91 21.42
N HIS A 291 1.06 -9.50 20.22
CA HIS A 291 0.78 -8.79 18.97
C HIS A 291 -0.65 -8.21 18.84
N GLY A 292 -1.65 -8.77 19.52
CA GLY A 292 -3.03 -8.26 19.51
C GLY A 292 -3.30 -7.10 20.48
N HIS A 293 -2.41 -6.87 21.45
CA HIS A 293 -2.64 -5.91 22.54
C HIS A 293 -2.70 -4.46 22.05
N ASN A 294 -2.00 -4.14 20.96
CA ASN A 294 -2.02 -2.78 20.41
C ASN A 294 -3.39 -2.43 19.84
N VAL A 295 -4.04 -3.33 19.09
CA VAL A 295 -5.38 -3.08 18.53
C VAL A 295 -6.40 -2.92 19.65
N VAL A 296 -6.37 -3.79 20.66
CA VAL A 296 -7.25 -3.68 21.84
C VAL A 296 -7.06 -2.32 22.54
N LYS A 297 -5.81 -1.89 22.75
CA LYS A 297 -5.51 -0.57 23.34
C LYS A 297 -5.98 0.58 22.46
N ILE A 298 -5.85 0.48 21.13
CA ILE A 298 -6.36 1.48 20.19
C ILE A 298 -7.89 1.56 20.29
N CYS A 299 -8.60 0.44 20.36
CA CYS A 299 -10.06 0.41 20.54
C CYS A 299 -10.49 1.04 21.86
N GLN A 300 -9.82 0.71 22.97
CA GLN A 300 -10.08 1.32 24.28
C GLN A 300 -9.86 2.83 24.25
N LEU A 301 -8.76 3.27 23.62
CA LEU A 301 -8.46 4.68 23.47
C LEU A 301 -9.53 5.38 22.63
N PHE A 302 -9.87 4.82 21.46
CA PHE A 302 -10.89 5.37 20.57
C PHE A 302 -12.25 5.50 21.26
N GLY A 303 -12.74 4.44 21.90
CA GLY A 303 -14.00 4.50 22.65
C GLY A 303 -13.98 5.60 23.72
N LYS A 304 -12.85 5.77 24.41
CA LYS A 304 -12.70 6.80 25.45
C LYS A 304 -12.71 8.20 24.87
N LEU A 305 -12.03 8.41 23.75
CA LEU A 305 -12.07 9.68 23.03
C LEU A 305 -13.48 9.99 22.54
N CYS A 306 -14.19 9.00 22.01
CA CYS A 306 -15.59 9.17 21.60
C CYS A 306 -16.48 9.58 22.78
N SER A 307 -16.31 8.96 23.95
CA SER A 307 -17.05 9.35 25.16
C SER A 307 -16.73 10.78 25.62
N ILE A 308 -15.45 11.17 25.63
CA ILE A 308 -15.02 12.53 26.05
C ILE A 308 -15.49 13.60 25.06
N LEU A 309 -15.37 13.33 23.76
CA LEU A 309 -15.75 14.22 22.68
C LEU A 309 -17.26 14.16 22.35
N LYS A 310 -18.03 13.34 23.08
CA LYS A 310 -19.47 13.10 22.88
C LYS A 310 -19.81 12.67 21.44
N ILE A 311 -18.96 11.85 20.85
CA ILE A 311 -19.19 11.19 19.57
C ILE A 311 -20.11 9.99 19.84
N THR A 312 -21.40 10.12 19.55
CA THR A 312 -22.40 9.07 19.75
C THR A 312 -22.42 8.07 18.58
N PRO A 313 -22.34 6.74 18.82
CA PRO A 313 -22.34 5.72 17.76
C PRO A 313 -23.70 5.39 17.12
N ASP A 314 -24.83 5.76 17.75
CA ASP A 314 -26.14 5.11 17.50
C ASP A 314 -26.97 5.65 16.31
N ALA A 315 -26.38 6.30 15.31
CA ALA A 315 -27.15 6.91 14.21
C ALA A 315 -26.66 6.53 12.81
N ILE A 316 -26.49 5.23 12.55
CA ILE A 316 -26.30 4.73 11.17
C ILE A 316 -27.64 4.69 10.39
N GLU A 317 -28.80 4.87 11.06
CA GLU A 317 -30.13 4.74 10.41
C GLU A 317 -31.01 6.00 10.36
N SER A 318 -30.61 7.17 10.89
CA SER A 318 -31.45 8.37 10.82
C SER A 318 -30.79 9.52 10.07
N SER A 319 -31.46 9.95 9.01
CA SER A 319 -31.16 11.07 8.11
C SER A 319 -31.13 12.44 8.81
N ASP A 320 -30.12 12.70 9.63
CA ASP A 320 -29.86 14.05 10.16
C ASP A 320 -28.47 14.54 9.75
N ASP A 321 -28.45 15.43 8.75
CA ASP A 321 -27.27 15.99 8.06
C ASP A 321 -26.28 16.73 8.98
N PHE A 322 -26.67 17.05 10.22
CA PHE A 322 -25.80 17.73 11.18
C PHE A 322 -24.84 16.77 11.91
N LEU A 323 -25.19 15.48 12.07
CA LEU A 323 -24.50 14.53 12.95
C LEU A 323 -23.43 13.70 12.23
N ALA A 324 -23.65 13.38 10.95
CA ALA A 324 -22.59 12.90 10.06
C ALA A 324 -21.40 13.87 10.02
N SER A 325 -21.59 15.16 10.36
CA SER A 325 -20.54 16.18 10.33
C SER A 325 -19.44 15.99 11.39
N ALA A 326 -19.75 15.43 12.56
CA ALA A 326 -18.82 15.37 13.69
C ALA A 326 -17.70 14.34 13.47
N ILE A 327 -18.04 13.11 13.09
CA ILE A 327 -17.03 12.10 12.74
C ILE A 327 -16.34 12.46 11.43
N ASN A 328 -17.09 12.95 10.43
CA ASN A 328 -16.55 13.29 9.11
C ASN A 328 -15.42 14.32 9.18
N ARG A 329 -15.44 15.23 10.17
CA ARG A 329 -14.34 16.15 10.49
C ARG A 329 -13.00 15.45 10.79
N TYR A 330 -13.01 14.20 11.23
CA TYR A 330 -11.83 13.41 11.57
C TYR A 330 -11.50 12.32 10.55
N THR A 331 -12.27 12.21 9.45
CA THR A 331 -12.16 11.11 8.49
C THR A 331 -11.17 11.38 7.37
N ASN A 332 -10.39 10.35 7.04
CA ASN A 332 -9.40 10.36 5.95
C ASN A 332 -8.39 11.51 6.10
N ILE A 333 -8.10 11.85 7.35
CA ILE A 333 -7.10 12.83 7.74
C ILE A 333 -5.90 12.05 8.26
N PHE A 334 -4.94 11.86 7.37
CA PHE A 334 -3.65 11.22 7.68
C PHE A 334 -2.62 12.27 8.16
N TYR A 335 -3.01 13.56 8.17
CA TYR A 335 -2.18 14.68 8.56
C TYR A 335 -2.87 15.71 9.45
N SER A 336 -2.06 16.34 10.28
CA SER A 336 -2.10 17.75 10.72
C SER A 336 -2.68 18.85 9.86
N LEU A 337 -3.81 18.75 9.15
CA LEU A 337 -4.46 19.95 8.58
C LEU A 337 -5.37 20.60 9.64
N PRO A 338 -5.13 21.86 10.07
CA PRO A 338 -6.15 22.63 10.77
C PRO A 338 -6.87 23.50 9.75
N GLY A 339 -8.04 23.04 9.32
CA GLY A 339 -8.85 23.78 8.36
C GLY A 339 -10.29 23.32 8.27
N SER A 340 -11.08 23.49 9.34
CA SER A 340 -12.46 24.00 9.21
C SER A 340 -13.07 24.30 10.58
N SER A 341 -13.72 25.45 10.67
CA SER A 341 -14.68 25.92 11.67
C SER A 341 -14.19 26.42 13.06
N GLN A 342 -14.41 27.73 13.20
CA GLN A 342 -14.80 28.55 14.35
C GLN A 342 -13.81 28.73 15.50
N GLU A 343 -13.36 29.98 15.59
CA GLU A 343 -12.83 30.61 16.81
C GLU A 343 -13.77 30.40 18.00
N PRO A 344 -13.20 30.25 19.19
CA PRO A 344 -13.70 31.02 20.32
C PRO A 344 -12.61 31.95 20.86
N THR A 345 -12.98 33.22 20.84
CA THR A 345 -12.59 34.36 21.68
C THR A 345 -11.73 34.05 22.92
N ASN A 346 -10.68 34.87 23.09
CA ASN A 346 -10.09 35.41 24.35
C ASN A 346 -10.03 34.45 25.56
N GLU A 347 -8.89 34.11 26.16
CA GLU A 347 -7.83 35.00 26.67
C GLU A 347 -6.62 34.13 27.11
N GLU A 348 -5.40 34.64 26.90
CA GLU A 348 -4.15 34.31 27.62
C GLU A 348 -3.55 32.87 27.56
N ILE A 349 -2.44 32.73 26.83
CA ILE A 349 -1.08 32.54 27.38
C ILE A 349 -0.07 32.82 26.23
N ARG A 350 0.79 33.83 26.43
CA ARG A 350 1.93 34.16 25.57
C ARG A 350 2.87 32.97 25.46
N GLY A 351 3.26 32.60 24.23
CA GLY A 351 4.33 31.61 24.03
C GLY A 351 4.56 31.04 22.64
N TRP A 352 4.00 31.56 21.55
CA TRP A 352 4.49 31.34 20.17
C TRP A 352 3.71 32.26 19.23
N THR A 353 4.38 32.97 18.34
CA THR A 353 3.72 33.73 17.26
C THR A 353 2.97 32.75 16.36
N ASN A 354 1.64 32.86 16.34
CA ASN A 354 0.68 32.11 15.52
C ASN A 354 0.77 32.41 14.01
N ASP A 355 1.96 32.76 13.50
CA ASP A 355 2.11 33.20 12.12
C ASP A 355 2.29 31.99 11.20
N LYS A 356 1.16 31.48 10.69
CA LYS A 356 1.08 30.41 9.68
C LYS A 356 1.58 30.94 8.32
N ARG A 357 2.88 31.13 8.17
CA ARG A 357 3.47 31.44 6.86
C ARG A 357 3.89 30.16 6.17
N LYS A 358 3.47 29.98 4.91
CA LYS A 358 4.09 29.03 3.98
C LYS A 358 5.55 29.40 3.83
N VAL A 359 6.46 28.44 3.97
CA VAL A 359 7.89 28.68 3.83
C VAL A 359 8.40 27.85 2.66
N SER A 360 9.16 28.48 1.77
CA SER A 360 9.79 27.79 0.64
C SER A 360 10.87 26.82 1.14
N CYS A 361 11.07 25.68 0.47
CA CYS A 361 12.23 24.82 0.72
C CYS A 361 13.56 25.59 0.63
N GLU A 362 13.61 26.67 -0.14
CA GLU A 362 14.79 27.53 -0.27
C GLU A 362 15.14 28.28 1.03
N ASP A 363 14.21 28.39 1.96
CA ASP A 363 14.38 29.10 3.25
C ASP A 363 14.72 28.16 4.42
N VAL A 364 15.03 26.90 4.09
CA VAL A 364 15.41 25.86 5.04
C VAL A 364 16.91 25.61 5.00
N VAL A 365 17.54 25.64 6.18
CA VAL A 365 18.98 25.36 6.34
C VAL A 365 19.17 24.25 7.37
N PHE A 366 19.94 23.24 7.01
CA PHE A 366 20.40 22.18 7.91
C PHE A 366 21.70 22.63 8.60
N LEU A 367 21.78 22.42 9.91
CA LEU A 367 22.92 22.69 10.78
C LEU A 367 23.38 21.40 11.46
N TRP A 368 24.67 21.11 11.46
CA TRP A 368 25.25 19.97 12.17
C TRP A 368 26.71 20.24 12.55
N GLY A 369 27.34 19.33 13.33
CA GLY A 369 28.71 19.52 13.83
C GLY A 369 28.79 20.09 15.24
N PHE A 370 27.76 19.87 16.06
CA PHE A 370 27.73 20.30 17.45
C PHE A 370 28.70 19.46 18.31
N ARG A 371 29.55 20.09 19.13
CA ARG A 371 30.47 19.39 20.05
C ARG A 371 29.75 18.71 21.22
N GLU A 372 28.65 19.28 21.68
CA GLU A 372 27.84 18.76 22.78
C GLU A 372 26.39 18.54 22.36
N ARG A 373 25.61 17.81 23.16
CA ARG A 373 24.17 17.66 22.91
C ARG A 373 23.45 18.98 23.17
N ILE A 374 23.13 19.69 22.10
CA ILE A 374 22.41 20.96 22.15
C ILE A 374 20.92 20.72 21.93
N SER A 375 20.07 21.36 22.73
CA SER A 375 18.61 21.37 22.52
C SER A 375 18.20 22.48 21.56
N ALA A 376 17.06 22.33 20.86
CA ALA A 376 16.56 23.36 19.94
C ALA A 376 16.41 24.74 20.60
N GLY A 377 16.03 24.80 21.89
CA GLY A 377 15.90 26.06 22.63
C GLY A 377 17.25 26.74 22.90
N ILE A 378 18.26 25.96 23.29
CA ILE A 378 19.63 26.48 23.48
C ILE A 378 20.18 26.96 22.15
N LEU A 379 20.04 26.16 21.09
CA LEU A 379 20.50 26.53 19.75
C LEU A 379 19.81 27.81 19.25
N LYS A 380 18.49 27.93 19.45
CA LYS A 380 17.75 29.14 19.08
C LYS A 380 18.27 30.38 19.82
N ASN A 381 18.51 30.27 21.12
CA ASN A 381 19.04 31.37 21.92
C ASN A 381 20.47 31.76 21.52
N MET A 382 21.31 30.79 21.13
CA MET A 382 22.68 31.05 20.68
C MET A 382 22.73 31.74 19.31
N LEU A 383 21.81 31.38 18.41
CA LEU A 383 21.65 32.03 17.10
C LEU A 383 21.00 33.42 17.24
N GLN A 384 20.13 33.58 18.23
CA GLN A 384 19.46 34.86 18.50
C GLN A 384 20.48 35.88 19.03
N GLY A 385 20.77 36.89 18.20
CA GLY A 385 21.75 37.95 18.53
C GLY A 385 23.16 37.72 17.99
N SER A 386 23.41 36.65 17.23
CA SER A 386 24.73 36.41 16.61
C SER A 386 24.92 37.13 15.28
N HIS A 387 23.83 37.45 14.56
CA HIS A 387 23.87 38.14 13.27
C HIS A 387 22.52 38.82 12.97
N GLU A 388 22.52 39.86 12.13
CA GLU A 388 21.30 40.57 11.69
C GLU A 388 20.28 39.65 11.01
N VAL A 389 20.73 38.54 10.43
CA VAL A 389 19.88 37.52 9.78
C VAL A 389 18.95 36.83 10.80
N PHE A 390 19.33 36.83 12.07
CA PHE A 390 18.53 36.30 13.18
C PHE A 390 17.76 37.39 13.95
N ALA A 391 17.80 38.65 13.48
CA ALA A 391 16.98 39.71 14.04
C ALA A 391 15.49 39.54 13.68
N GLU A 392 15.21 38.80 12.61
CA GLU A 392 13.85 38.48 12.16
C GLU A 392 13.36 37.13 12.68
N ALA A 393 12.08 36.81 12.43
CA ALA A 393 11.47 35.56 12.90
C ALA A 393 12.12 34.34 12.22
N PHE A 394 12.78 33.50 13.01
CA PHE A 394 13.30 32.20 12.59
C PHE A 394 12.93 31.11 13.62
N ASN A 395 12.93 29.87 13.16
CA ASN A 395 12.63 28.70 13.98
C ASN A 395 13.74 27.67 13.88
N VAL A 396 13.99 26.97 14.98
CA VAL A 396 15.01 25.93 15.10
C VAL A 396 14.35 24.65 15.60
N ARG A 397 14.68 23.52 14.99
CA ARG A 397 14.20 22.20 15.39
C ARG A 397 15.30 21.16 15.24
N MET A 398 15.44 20.27 16.22
CA MET A 398 16.32 19.11 16.08
C MET A 398 15.67 18.06 15.19
N VAL A 399 16.41 17.56 14.20
CA VAL A 399 15.99 16.42 13.35
C VAL A 399 16.36 15.11 14.03
N ASP A 400 17.61 15.04 14.50
CA ASP A 400 18.13 13.96 15.30
C ASP A 400 19.09 14.51 16.36
N ARG A 401 19.96 13.68 16.93
CA ARG A 401 20.94 14.11 17.94
C ARG A 401 22.13 14.90 17.36
N SER A 402 22.31 14.88 16.04
CA SER A 402 23.46 15.37 15.30
C SER A 402 23.15 16.57 14.40
N CYS A 403 21.88 16.76 14.03
CA CYS A 403 21.44 17.72 13.03
C CYS A 403 20.19 18.48 13.48
N ALA A 404 20.17 19.78 13.18
CA ALA A 404 19.07 20.69 13.39
C ALA A 404 18.67 21.36 12.07
N ILE A 405 17.39 21.72 11.95
CA ILE A 405 16.88 22.56 10.87
C ILE A 405 16.61 23.96 11.42
N VAL A 406 17.05 24.95 10.67
CA VAL A 406 16.71 26.36 10.82
C VAL A 406 15.81 26.77 9.67
N VAL A 407 14.66 27.36 10.00
CA VAL A 407 13.71 27.87 9.01
C VAL A 407 13.56 29.38 9.18
N PHE A 408 13.82 30.12 8.10
CA PHE A 408 13.71 31.57 8.08
C PHE A 408 12.32 32.01 7.61
N GLY A 409 11.77 33.04 8.26
CA GLY A 409 10.43 33.56 7.93
C GLY A 409 10.36 34.50 6.73
N LYS A 410 11.51 34.90 6.16
CA LYS A 410 11.59 35.72 4.93
C LYS A 410 12.47 35.06 3.87
N PRO A 411 12.07 35.17 2.59
CA PRO A 411 12.84 34.65 1.48
C PRO A 411 14.23 35.29 1.38
N GLY A 412 15.25 34.47 1.14
CA GLY A 412 16.63 34.92 0.89
C GLY A 412 17.52 35.08 2.14
N LEU A 413 16.95 34.97 3.35
CA LEU A 413 17.73 34.96 4.59
C LEU A 413 18.55 33.68 4.75
N SER A 414 18.08 32.54 4.21
CA SER A 414 18.83 31.28 4.17
C SER A 414 20.14 31.39 3.38
N ASN A 415 20.10 32.00 2.19
CA ASN A 415 21.27 32.23 1.35
C ASN A 415 22.23 33.22 2.00
N THR A 416 21.69 34.28 2.61
CA THR A 416 22.49 35.23 3.39
C THR A 416 23.17 34.53 4.57
N PHE A 417 22.47 33.67 5.29
CA PHE A 417 23.02 32.89 6.39
C PHE A 417 24.13 31.92 5.93
N LYS A 418 23.92 31.19 4.82
CA LYS A 418 24.95 30.31 4.24
C LYS A 418 26.20 31.10 3.84
N ASN A 419 26.04 32.28 3.25
CA ASN A 419 27.16 33.16 2.90
C ASN A 419 27.89 33.67 4.15
N VAL A 420 27.15 34.03 5.20
CA VAL A 420 27.71 34.46 6.49
C VAL A 420 28.55 33.34 7.11
N MET A 421 28.06 32.11 7.13
CA MET A 421 28.76 30.93 7.64
C MET A 421 30.10 30.66 6.93
N ASN A 422 30.19 31.01 5.64
CA ASN A 422 31.41 30.88 4.83
C ASN A 422 32.31 32.14 4.85
N SER A 423 31.86 33.22 5.51
CA SER A 423 32.57 34.50 5.54
C SER A 423 33.33 34.70 6.85
N LYS A 424 34.33 35.60 6.84
CA LYS A 424 35.03 36.03 8.07
C LYS A 424 34.21 37.00 8.94
N ALA A 425 32.99 37.35 8.52
CA ALA A 425 32.13 38.34 9.18
C ALA A 425 31.30 37.76 10.34
N VAL A 426 31.44 36.47 10.65
CA VAL A 426 30.76 35.84 11.79
C VAL A 426 31.27 36.43 13.11
N SER A 427 30.37 36.95 13.93
CA SER A 427 30.68 37.51 15.26
C SER A 427 29.88 36.80 16.36
N GLY A 428 30.33 36.93 17.61
CA GLY A 428 29.64 36.35 18.77
C GLY A 428 29.68 34.81 18.83
N PRO A 429 28.70 34.19 19.50
CA PRO A 429 28.65 32.73 19.76
C PRO A 429 28.71 31.87 18.49
N LEU A 430 28.20 32.37 17.37
CA LEU A 430 28.22 31.66 16.09
C LEU A 430 29.65 31.44 15.57
N ARG A 431 30.58 32.35 15.86
CA ARG A 431 31.98 32.22 15.44
C ARG A 431 32.68 31.10 16.20
N GLU A 432 32.39 30.95 17.48
CA GLU A 432 32.89 29.85 18.31
C GLU A 432 32.35 28.53 17.78
N MET A 433 31.04 28.45 17.50
CA MET A 433 30.43 27.25 16.93
C MET A 433 31.01 26.86 15.57
N VAL A 434 31.26 27.82 14.67
CA VAL A 434 31.91 27.56 13.37
C VAL A 434 33.35 27.06 13.56
N SER A 435 34.09 27.67 14.49
CA SER A 435 35.46 27.24 14.84
C SER A 435 35.48 25.83 15.45
N ASP A 436 34.39 25.44 16.09
CA ASP A 436 34.19 24.14 16.70
C ASP A 436 33.72 23.06 15.72
N GLY A 437 33.42 23.42 14.46
CA GLY A 437 33.07 22.49 13.39
C GLY A 437 31.61 22.56 12.93
N LEU A 438 30.84 23.59 13.33
CA LEU A 438 29.47 23.81 12.86
C LEU A 438 29.46 24.03 11.34
N LYS A 439 28.65 23.22 10.66
CA LYS A 439 28.41 23.28 9.21
C LYS A 439 26.96 23.63 8.92
N ALA A 440 26.73 24.20 7.75
CA ALA A 440 25.42 24.57 7.26
C ALA A 440 25.24 24.16 5.79
N ALA A 441 24.07 23.66 5.41
CA ALA A 441 23.70 23.40 4.03
C ALA A 441 22.23 23.72 3.76
N GLY A 442 21.92 24.11 2.53
CA GLY A 442 20.55 24.33 2.11
C GLY A 442 19.81 23.02 1.82
N TYR A 443 18.51 23.14 1.57
CA TYR A 443 17.64 22.01 1.26
C TYR A 443 18.12 21.15 0.09
N GLU A 444 18.79 21.75 -0.90
CA GLU A 444 19.35 21.05 -2.06
C GLU A 444 20.35 19.94 -1.70
N THR A 445 21.00 20.04 -0.54
CA THR A 445 21.96 19.02 -0.06
C THR A 445 21.22 17.84 0.56
N TYR A 446 20.13 18.11 1.30
CA TYR A 446 19.25 17.07 1.83
C TYR A 446 18.56 16.28 0.71
N GLN A 447 18.08 16.96 -0.33
CA GLN A 447 17.49 16.31 -1.50
C GLN A 447 18.49 15.37 -2.19
N ARG A 448 19.76 15.75 -2.25
CA ARG A 448 20.85 14.90 -2.77
C ARG A 448 21.11 13.68 -1.87
N VAL A 449 21.11 13.83 -0.55
CA VAL A 449 21.21 12.68 0.38
C VAL A 449 20.10 11.68 0.07
N CYS A 450 18.85 12.15 0.01
CA CYS A 450 17.68 11.32 -0.26
C CYS A 450 17.78 10.61 -1.62
N SER A 451 18.26 11.31 -2.65
CA SER A 451 18.39 10.77 -4.01
C SER A 451 19.58 9.81 -4.17
N SER A 452 20.62 9.97 -3.35
CA SER A 452 21.84 9.14 -3.40
C SER A 452 21.69 7.77 -2.72
N GLY A 453 20.69 7.63 -1.85
CA GLY A 453 20.51 6.42 -1.02
C GLY A 453 21.60 6.20 0.03
N LEU A 454 22.50 7.17 0.24
CA LEU A 454 23.59 7.13 1.22
C LEU A 454 23.06 7.48 2.62
N TRP A 455 22.24 6.58 3.17
CA TRP A 455 21.71 6.72 4.52
C TRP A 455 22.71 6.24 5.56
N GLU A 456 23.12 7.14 6.44
CA GLU A 456 23.97 6.83 7.59
C GLU A 456 23.15 6.78 8.89
N SER A 457 23.78 6.32 9.97
CA SER A 457 23.13 6.24 11.28
C SER A 457 22.72 7.61 11.86
N ALA A 458 23.37 8.68 11.42
CA ALA A 458 23.09 10.06 11.77
C ALA A 458 23.00 10.92 10.50
N LEU A 459 22.05 11.85 10.44
CA LEU A 459 21.85 12.70 9.27
C LEU A 459 23.07 13.59 8.97
N ALA A 460 23.79 14.01 10.02
CA ALA A 460 25.04 14.77 9.90
C ALA A 460 26.09 14.03 9.05
N ASP A 461 26.25 12.72 9.26
CA ASP A 461 27.24 11.91 8.54
C ASP A 461 26.87 11.76 7.07
N ALA A 462 25.58 11.58 6.78
CA ALA A 462 25.06 11.51 5.42
C ALA A 462 25.28 12.83 4.67
N LEU A 463 24.97 13.97 5.33
CA LEU A 463 25.21 15.31 4.79
C LEU A 463 26.70 15.56 4.53
N ASP A 464 27.60 15.17 5.44
CA ASP A 464 29.04 15.31 5.29
C ASP A 464 29.60 14.49 4.12
N LYS A 465 29.14 13.24 3.94
CA LYS A 465 29.54 12.40 2.80
C LYS A 465 29.09 13.01 1.47
N THR A 466 27.85 13.50 1.40
CA THR A 466 27.33 14.15 0.19
C THR A 466 28.09 15.44 -0.13
N LEU A 467 28.44 16.26 0.87
CA LEU A 467 29.24 17.46 0.67
C LEU A 467 30.68 17.16 0.23
N ALA A 468 31.30 16.12 0.80
CA ALA A 468 32.64 15.69 0.37
C ALA A 468 32.65 15.17 -1.07
N SER A 469 31.60 14.47 -1.50
CA SER A 469 31.47 13.95 -2.87
C SER A 469 31.27 15.06 -3.92
N HIS A 470 30.67 16.19 -3.54
CA HIS A 470 30.39 17.31 -4.43
C HIS A 470 31.66 18.08 -4.86
N ASN A 471 32.71 18.08 -4.04
CA ASN A 471 33.99 18.70 -4.41
C ASN A 471 34.72 17.94 -5.54
N CYS A 472 34.18 16.81 -6.02
CA CYS A 472 34.80 15.95 -7.02
C CYS A 472 34.04 15.85 -8.35
N LEU A 473 32.82 16.42 -8.48
CA LEU A 473 31.99 16.30 -9.69
C LEU A 473 31.40 17.66 -10.08
N SER A 474 31.67 18.12 -11.31
CA SER A 474 31.16 19.39 -11.84
C SER A 474 29.64 19.37 -12.08
N GLU A 475 29.03 20.54 -11.95
CA GLU A 475 27.60 20.85 -12.06
C GLU A 475 26.91 20.18 -13.27
N ALA A 476 25.95 19.29 -12.99
CA ALA A 476 24.85 19.00 -13.90
C ALA A 476 23.59 19.66 -13.31
N ALA A 477 23.02 20.60 -14.06
CA ALA A 477 21.83 21.33 -13.68
C ALA A 477 20.63 20.38 -13.57
N TYR A 478 20.00 20.33 -12.40
CA TYR A 478 18.69 19.71 -12.20
C TYR A 478 17.66 20.82 -11.98
N GLU A 479 16.55 20.73 -12.70
CA GLU A 479 15.42 21.67 -12.60
C GLU A 479 14.83 21.68 -11.18
N THR A 480 14.88 22.85 -10.54
CA THR A 480 14.30 23.12 -9.22
C THR A 480 12.77 23.10 -9.32
N LYS A 481 12.11 22.03 -8.87
CA LYS A 481 10.67 22.06 -8.59
C LYS A 481 10.44 22.76 -7.25
N GLN A 482 9.80 23.93 -7.29
CA GLN A 482 9.33 24.65 -6.10
C GLN A 482 8.41 23.74 -5.28
N SER A 483 8.87 23.37 -4.09
CA SER A 483 8.08 22.61 -3.13
C SER A 483 7.81 23.53 -1.92
N GLU A 484 6.56 23.66 -1.52
CA GLU A 484 6.13 24.52 -0.41
C GLU A 484 6.06 23.70 0.89
N ILE A 485 6.70 24.17 1.96
CA ILE A 485 6.63 23.53 3.28
C ILE A 485 5.62 24.27 4.16
N TYR A 486 4.70 23.52 4.75
CA TYR A 486 3.77 24.06 5.75
C TYR A 486 4.38 23.97 7.15
N LEU A 487 4.67 25.12 7.75
CA LEU A 487 5.13 25.18 9.13
C LEU A 487 3.96 24.93 10.10
N SER A 488 4.07 23.87 10.89
CA SER A 488 3.20 23.65 12.07
C SER A 488 4.05 23.44 13.32
N ASN A 489 3.52 23.82 14.49
CA ASN A 489 4.24 23.83 15.77
C ASN A 489 4.77 22.44 16.21
N GLU A 490 4.42 21.33 15.55
CA GLU A 490 4.76 19.98 16.04
C GLU A 490 5.42 19.02 15.04
N LEU A 491 5.46 19.27 13.72
CA LEU A 491 6.29 18.49 12.77
C LEU A 491 6.73 19.35 11.57
N ILE A 492 8.02 19.31 11.24
CA ILE A 492 8.46 19.37 9.83
C ILE A 492 8.27 17.93 9.35
N ASN A 493 7.34 17.72 8.44
CA ASN A 493 7.07 16.39 7.93
C ASN A 493 8.11 16.08 6.85
N LEU A 494 9.18 15.37 7.22
CA LEU A 494 10.19 14.88 6.26
C LEU A 494 9.59 13.91 5.22
N ALA A 495 8.33 13.46 5.38
CA ALA A 495 7.59 12.69 4.40
C ALA A 495 6.95 13.54 3.29
N GLU A 496 6.96 14.88 3.40
CA GLU A 496 6.60 15.82 2.34
C GLU A 496 7.83 16.48 1.67
N LEU A 497 9.04 15.97 1.96
CA LEU A 497 10.31 16.44 1.42
C LEU A 497 10.89 15.48 0.36
#